data_AF-A0A7X6PW50-F1
#
_entry.id   AF-A0A7X6PW50-F1
#
_cell.length_a   1.000
_cell.length_b   1.000
_cell.length_c   1.000
_cell.angle_alpha   90.00
_cell.angle_beta   90.00
_cell.angle_gamma   90.00
#
_symmetry.space_group_name_H-M   'P 1'
#
loop_
_entity.id
_entity.type
_entity.pdbx_description
1 polymer ?
#
loop_
_entity_poly.entity_id
_entity_poly.type
_entity_poly.pdbx_seq_one_letter_code
_entity_poly.pdbx_strand_id
1 'polypeptide(L)'
;VLGCNNSNKEDSFEGGLLEHPQYTRPRVFNGEDVPEILLSGDHEKIRQWRREQSLKRTLAKRPDLLDKAELSEKDKKYLSKLNR
;
A
#
# COMPACT_ATOMS: atom_id res chain seq x y z
N VAL A 1 17.34 -21.22 5.52
CA VAL A 1 16.37 -20.91 6.59
C VAL A 1 16.20 -19.40 6.63
N LEU A 2 15.04 -18.90 6.22
CA LEU A 2 14.76 -17.46 6.19
C LEU A 2 14.51 -16.97 7.62
N GLY A 3 15.52 -16.31 8.20
CA GLY A 3 15.44 -15.72 9.53
C GLY A 3 14.70 -14.39 9.46
N CYS A 4 13.38 -14.45 9.68
CA CYS A 4 12.52 -13.38 10.22
C CYS A 4 11.06 -13.83 10.04
N ASN A 5 10.46 -14.35 11.11
CA ASN A 5 9.11 -14.95 11.14
C ASN A 5 7.94 -13.99 10.81
N ASN A 6 8.22 -12.73 10.47
CA ASN A 6 7.21 -11.69 10.28
C ASN A 6 6.92 -11.35 8.82
N SER A 7 7.75 -11.81 7.87
CA SER A 7 7.57 -11.49 6.44
C SER A 7 6.44 -12.26 5.77
N ASN A 8 5.93 -13.33 6.40
CA ASN A 8 4.95 -14.24 5.78
C ASN A 8 3.48 -13.84 5.96
N LYS A 9 3.16 -12.77 6.70
CA LYS A 9 1.77 -12.27 6.92
C LYS A 9 1.44 -10.97 6.17
N GLU A 10 2.43 -10.41 5.47
CA GLU A 10 2.25 -9.25 4.59
C GLU A 10 2.54 -9.66 3.14
N ASP A 11 2.52 -10.96 2.84
CA ASP A 11 2.82 -11.48 1.51
C ASP A 11 1.74 -11.02 0.52
N SER A 12 2.19 -10.52 -0.63
CA SER A 12 1.47 -9.69 -1.61
C SER A 12 0.17 -10.30 -2.18
N PHE A 13 -0.23 -11.49 -1.74
CA PHE A 13 -1.38 -12.23 -2.24
C PHE A 13 -2.47 -12.53 -1.20
N GLU A 14 -2.25 -12.26 0.10
CA GLU A 14 -3.26 -12.59 1.12
C GLU A 14 -4.55 -11.74 1.03
N GLY A 15 -4.50 -10.57 0.37
CA GLY A 15 -5.64 -9.65 0.27
C GLY A 15 -6.18 -9.41 -1.15
N GLY A 16 -5.67 -10.10 -2.17
CA GLY A 16 -6.07 -9.88 -3.56
C GLY A 16 -5.66 -8.52 -4.16
N LEU A 17 -4.89 -7.70 -3.45
CA LEU A 17 -4.41 -6.37 -3.88
C LEU A 17 -2.91 -6.39 -4.16
N LEU A 18 -2.43 -5.48 -5.02
CA LEU A 18 -1.00 -5.30 -5.23
C LEU A 18 -0.32 -4.70 -4.00
N GLU A 19 0.93 -5.09 -3.75
CA GLU A 19 1.68 -4.55 -2.63
C GLU A 19 1.90 -3.04 -2.73
N HIS A 20 1.92 -2.39 -1.56
CA HIS A 20 2.23 -0.97 -1.44
C HIS A 20 3.71 -0.70 -1.81
N PRO A 21 4.06 0.52 -2.23
CA PRO A 21 5.45 0.88 -2.46
C PRO A 21 6.25 0.76 -1.16
N GLN A 22 7.43 0.16 -1.26
CA GLN A 22 8.38 0.03 -0.16
C GLN A 22 9.47 1.09 -0.29
N TYR A 23 9.78 1.74 0.82
CA TYR A 23 10.80 2.77 0.90
C TYR A 23 11.89 2.33 1.86
N THR A 24 13.12 2.56 1.46
CA THR A 24 14.30 2.28 2.27
C THR A 24 15.16 3.54 2.31
N ARG A 25 16.21 3.52 3.13
CA ARG A 25 17.19 4.62 3.15
C ARG A 25 17.99 4.58 1.84
N PRO A 26 18.39 5.74 1.27
CA PRO A 26 18.31 7.11 1.79
C PRO A 26 16.93 7.79 1.60
N ARG A 27 16.68 8.89 2.35
CA ARG A 27 15.40 9.63 2.34
C ARG A 27 15.04 10.22 0.97
N VAL A 28 16.03 10.61 0.18
CA VAL A 28 15.83 11.06 -1.21
C VAL A 28 16.54 10.07 -2.11
N PHE A 29 15.81 9.45 -3.01
CA PHE A 29 16.37 8.52 -3.99
C PHE A 29 15.90 8.92 -5.39
N ASN A 30 16.83 9.16 -6.32
CA ASN A 30 16.55 9.63 -7.69
C ASN A 30 15.65 10.88 -7.78
N GLY A 31 15.69 11.77 -6.77
CA GLY A 31 14.85 12.97 -6.74
C GLY A 31 13.43 12.75 -6.21
N GLU A 32 13.07 11.53 -5.81
CA GLU A 32 11.84 11.24 -5.09
C GLU A 32 12.12 11.22 -3.58
N ASP A 33 11.41 12.06 -2.81
CA ASP A 33 11.48 12.07 -1.33
C ASP A 33 10.54 11.01 -0.76
N VAL A 34 10.98 10.38 0.34
CA VAL A 34 10.13 9.48 1.12
C VAL A 34 8.95 10.29 1.68
N PRO A 35 7.69 9.85 1.47
CA PRO A 35 6.51 10.53 1.99
C PRO A 35 6.63 10.86 3.48
N GLU A 36 6.32 12.10 3.87
CA GLU A 36 6.44 12.55 5.27
C GLU A 36 5.64 11.69 6.25
N ILE A 37 4.54 11.08 5.79
CA ILE A 37 3.73 10.15 6.58
C ILE A 37 4.48 8.91 7.03
N LEU A 38 5.48 8.45 6.25
CA LEU A 38 6.38 7.36 6.60
C LEU A 38 7.47 7.82 7.59
N LEU A 39 7.76 9.12 7.63
CA LEU A 39 8.73 9.73 8.54
C LEU A 39 8.12 10.16 9.87
N SER A 40 6.80 10.35 9.93
CA SER A 40 6.06 10.84 11.09
C SER A 40 6.02 9.84 12.27
N GLY A 41 6.37 8.56 12.06
CA GLY A 41 6.30 7.52 13.10
C GLY A 41 4.88 7.08 13.51
N ASP A 42 3.84 7.69 12.93
CA ASP A 42 2.44 7.36 13.21
C ASP A 42 2.06 6.03 12.55
N HIS A 43 2.20 4.93 13.28
CA HIS A 43 1.90 3.58 12.78
C HIS A 43 0.49 3.44 12.18
N GLU A 44 -0.51 4.11 12.74
CA GLU A 44 -1.88 4.08 12.20
C GLU A 44 -2.00 4.79 10.85
N LYS A 45 -1.41 5.98 10.74
CA LYS A 45 -1.37 6.73 9.47
C LYS A 45 -0.57 5.98 8.41
N ILE A 46 0.54 5.36 8.81
CA ILE A 46 1.37 4.54 7.92
C ILE A 46 0.56 3.33 7.40
N ARG A 47 -0.20 2.65 8.26
CA ARG A 47 -1.07 1.54 7.84
C ARG A 47 -2.14 2.00 6.84
N GLN A 48 -2.81 3.11 7.13
CA GLN A 48 -3.81 3.68 6.22
C GLN A 48 -3.18 4.04 4.87
N TRP A 49 -2.06 4.75 4.90
CA TRP A 49 -1.34 5.15 3.70
C TRP A 49 -0.85 3.96 2.87
N ARG A 50 -0.32 2.91 3.50
CA ARG A 50 0.08 1.67 2.82
C ARG A 50 -1.10 1.05 2.07
N ARG A 51 -2.27 0.96 2.71
CA ARG A 51 -3.48 0.42 2.09
C ARG A 51 -3.97 1.30 0.93
N GLU A 52 -3.99 2.62 1.10
CA GLU A 52 -4.32 3.57 0.03
C GLU A 52 -3.39 3.45 -1.18
N GLN A 53 -2.07 3.34 -0.96
CA GLN A 53 -1.12 3.17 -2.06
C GLN A 53 -1.27 1.82 -2.78
N SER A 54 -1.53 0.75 -2.02
CA SER A 54 -1.84 -0.57 -2.58
C SER A 54 -3.07 -0.48 -3.49
N LEU A 55 -4.16 0.14 -3.03
CA LEU A 55 -5.38 0.36 -3.83
C LEU A 55 -5.10 1.19 -5.08
N LYS A 56 -4.40 2.32 -4.94
CA LYS A 56 -4.04 3.20 -6.07
C LYS A 56 -3.22 2.46 -7.13
N ARG A 57 -2.21 1.68 -6.70
CA ARG A 57 -1.36 0.89 -7.59
C ARG A 57 -2.15 -0.24 -8.27
N THR A 58 -3.04 -0.88 -7.54
CA THR A 58 -3.94 -1.92 -8.06
C THR A 58 -4.87 -1.33 -9.10
N LEU A 59 -5.56 -0.22 -8.80
CA LEU A 59 -6.42 0.49 -9.75
C LEU A 59 -5.68 0.87 -11.04
N ALA A 60 -4.46 1.40 -10.92
CA ALA A 60 -3.68 1.87 -12.07
C ALA A 60 -3.11 0.73 -12.94
N LYS A 61 -2.76 -0.42 -12.36
CA LYS A 61 -2.08 -1.52 -13.07
C LYS A 61 -2.98 -2.71 -13.39
N ARG A 62 -3.84 -3.10 -12.45
CA ARG A 62 -4.71 -4.28 -12.52
C ARG A 62 -6.03 -3.98 -11.80
N PRO A 63 -6.92 -3.16 -12.38
CA PRO A 63 -8.23 -2.88 -11.78
C PRO A 63 -9.03 -4.17 -11.58
N ASP A 64 -8.81 -5.21 -12.40
CA ASP A 64 -9.46 -6.53 -12.29
C ASP A 64 -9.26 -7.22 -10.93
N LEU A 65 -8.19 -6.86 -10.20
CA LEU A 65 -7.93 -7.39 -8.87
C LEU A 65 -8.82 -6.73 -7.80
N LEU A 66 -9.26 -5.49 -8.01
CA LEU A 66 -10.13 -4.79 -7.07
C LEU A 66 -11.51 -5.46 -6.98
N ASP A 67 -12.04 -5.99 -8.08
CA ASP A 67 -13.32 -6.70 -8.11
C ASP A 67 -13.27 -8.02 -7.32
N LYS A 68 -12.09 -8.62 -7.18
CA LYS A 68 -11.89 -9.88 -6.44
C LYS A 68 -11.45 -9.66 -5.00
N ALA A 69 -11.02 -8.45 -4.66
CA ALA A 69 -10.52 -8.11 -3.33
C ALA A 69 -11.67 -7.70 -2.40
N GLU A 70 -11.55 -8.03 -1.11
CA GLU A 70 -12.47 -7.56 -0.09
C GLU A 70 -12.17 -6.09 0.28
N LEU A 71 -12.87 -5.18 -0.39
CA LEU A 71 -12.77 -3.74 -0.17
C LEU A 71 -13.70 -3.29 0.95
N SER A 72 -13.12 -2.62 1.96
CA SER A 72 -13.91 -1.95 3.00
C SER A 72 -14.62 -0.71 2.44
N GLU A 73 -15.63 -0.21 3.14
CA GLU A 73 -16.32 1.03 2.78
C GLU A 73 -15.35 2.24 2.66
N LYS A 74 -14.31 2.27 3.50
CA LYS A 74 -13.23 3.28 3.40
C LYS A 74 -12.45 3.14 2.10
N ASP A 75 -12.12 1.92 1.71
CA ASP A 75 -11.35 1.61 0.50
C ASP A 75 -12.15 2.01 -0.76
N LYS A 76 -13.45 1.66 -0.81
CA LYS A 76 -14.35 2.05 -1.90
C LYS A 76 -14.50 3.57 -2.02
N LYS A 77 -14.61 4.28 -0.89
CA LYS A 77 -14.68 5.74 -0.85
C LYS A 77 -13.38 6.39 -1.33
N TYR A 78 -12.23 5.80 -1.03
CA TYR A 78 -10.94 6.26 -1.52
C TYR A 78 -10.80 6.03 -3.03
N LEU A 79 -11.16 4.84 -3.52
CA LEU A 79 -11.15 4.51 -4.95
C LEU A 79 -12.09 5.41 -5.77
N SER A 80 -13.31 5.67 -5.28
CA SER A 80 -14.25 6.57 -5.97
C SER A 80 -13.78 8.02 -6.01
N LYS A 81 -13.00 8.46 -5.01
CA LYS A 81 -12.32 9.77 -5.02
C LYS A 81 -11.18 9.83 -6.04
N LEU A 82 -10.54 8.70 -6.33
CA LEU A 82 -9.42 8.60 -7.27
C LEU A 82 -9.85 8.55 -8.73
N ASN A 83 -11.04 8.01 -9.00
CA ASN A 83 -11.59 7.84 -10.35
C ASN A 83 -12.48 9.01 -10.80
N ARG A 84 -12.40 10.17 -10.12
CA ARG A 84 -13.16 11.38 -10.40
C ARG A 84 -12.24 12.48 -10.89
#